data_AF-A0A498RE02-F1
#
_entry.id   AF-A0A498RE02-F1
#
_cell.length_a   1.000
_cell.length_b   1.000
_cell.length_c   1.000
_cell.angle_alpha   90.00
_cell.angle_beta   90.00
_cell.angle_gamma   90.00
#
_symmetry.space_group_name_H-M   'P 1'
#
loop_
_entity.id
_entity.type
_entity.pdbx_description
1 polymer ?
#
loop_
_entity_poly.entity_id
_entity_poly.type
_entity_poly.pdbx_seq_one_letter_code
_entity_poly.pdbx_strand_id
1 'polypeptide(L)'
;MRISLKQCIIALVMLTTFSAGFILGCTRKEPADASENRVMPADLKGVHTIPATGTIKLAFSPEGGITAMIVDELNHAKKSVLVQAYSFTSPEIAKALTTAKKRGVDVKVILDKSQETEKYSSATFLVHAGIPVHIDRAFQIAHNKVMIIDGTDVVTGSFNFTKAAEHNNAENCEIHQGNKPLADEFANYWQWRWDATEAYKK
;
A
#
# COMPACT_ATOMS: atom_id res chain seq x y z
N MET A 1 8.38 69.64 -22.24
CA MET A 1 8.72 70.66 -23.26
C MET A 1 10.22 70.94 -23.16
N ARG A 2 10.95 70.92 -24.29
CA ARG A 2 12.42 71.03 -24.51
C ARG A 2 13.18 69.69 -24.30
N ILE A 3 13.69 68.96 -25.32
CA ILE A 3 14.50 69.19 -26.55
C ILE A 3 16.01 68.98 -26.32
N SER A 4 16.53 68.01 -27.11
CA SER A 4 17.87 67.87 -27.76
C SER A 4 19.09 67.45 -26.93
N LEU A 5 19.74 66.29 -27.17
CA LEU A 5 20.56 65.76 -28.30
C LEU A 5 22.01 66.26 -28.34
N LYS A 6 22.97 65.31 -28.31
CA LYS A 6 24.33 65.24 -28.95
C LYS A 6 24.93 63.85 -28.63
N GLN A 7 25.01 62.90 -29.57
CA GLN A 7 26.14 62.58 -30.50
C GLN A 7 27.41 62.09 -29.77
N CYS A 8 28.20 61.07 -30.12
CA CYS A 8 28.35 60.05 -31.18
C CYS A 8 29.29 58.96 -30.54
N ILE A 9 29.35 57.68 -30.93
CA ILE A 9 30.23 57.12 -31.98
C ILE A 9 30.04 55.58 -31.98
N ILE A 10 30.14 55.02 -33.18
CA ILE A 10 29.97 53.65 -33.65
C ILE A 10 31.20 52.77 -33.38
N ALA A 11 30.98 51.49 -33.03
CA ALA A 11 31.77 50.28 -33.39
C ALA A 11 31.29 49.12 -32.49
N LEU A 12 31.21 47.84 -32.85
CA LEU A 12 31.30 47.05 -34.07
C LEU A 12 30.78 45.66 -33.64
N VAL A 13 30.12 44.98 -34.55
CA VAL A 13 29.46 43.67 -34.42
C VAL A 13 30.42 42.55 -33.99
N MET A 14 29.99 41.70 -33.05
CA MET A 14 30.38 40.29 -32.95
C MET A 14 29.13 39.47 -32.62
N LEU A 15 28.68 38.75 -33.65
CA LEU A 15 27.58 37.81 -33.65
C LEU A 15 28.10 36.48 -33.07
N THR A 16 27.62 36.05 -31.90
CA THR A 16 27.73 34.64 -31.49
C THR A 16 26.36 34.15 -31.05
N THR A 17 25.83 33.26 -31.87
CA THR A 17 24.63 32.45 -31.68
C THR A 17 24.71 31.64 -30.40
N PHE A 18 23.79 31.83 -29.46
CA PHE A 18 23.52 30.86 -28.40
C PHE A 18 22.23 30.10 -28.74
N SER A 19 22.42 28.88 -29.24
CA SER A 19 21.38 27.91 -29.49
C SER A 19 21.00 27.15 -28.22
N ALA A 20 19.68 27.06 -28.00
CA ALA A 20 18.93 26.00 -27.32
C ALA A 20 19.42 25.46 -25.97
N GLY A 21 18.64 25.74 -24.93
CA GLY A 21 18.62 24.99 -23.67
C GLY A 21 17.19 24.91 -23.13
N PHE A 22 16.32 24.15 -23.81
CA PHE A 22 15.01 23.78 -23.27
C PHE A 22 15.26 22.72 -22.20
N ILE A 23 15.50 23.15 -20.96
CA ILE A 23 15.56 22.22 -19.82
C ILE A 23 14.12 21.84 -19.50
N LEU A 24 13.69 20.70 -20.04
CA LEU A 24 12.53 19.97 -19.55
C LEU A 24 12.85 19.61 -18.10
N GLY A 25 12.33 20.39 -17.16
CA GLY A 25 12.45 20.13 -15.73
C GLY A 25 11.68 18.84 -15.42
N CYS A 26 12.35 17.69 -15.48
CA CYS A 26 12.00 16.55 -14.67
C CYS A 26 12.20 16.98 -13.21
N THR A 27 11.19 17.59 -12.60
CA THR A 27 11.15 17.76 -11.15
C THR A 27 11.12 16.35 -10.57
N ARG A 28 12.29 15.84 -10.20
CA ARG A 28 12.43 14.73 -9.28
C ARG A 28 11.64 15.18 -8.05
N LYS A 29 10.48 14.57 -7.81
CA LYS A 29 9.71 14.78 -6.58
C LYS A 29 10.73 14.56 -5.46
N GLU A 30 11.08 15.61 -4.72
CA GLU A 30 11.89 15.46 -3.54
C GLU A 30 11.21 14.40 -2.67
N PRO A 31 11.96 13.48 -2.05
CA PRO A 31 11.35 12.52 -1.15
C PRO A 31 10.58 13.34 -0.12
N ALA A 32 9.26 13.14 -0.06
CA ALA A 32 8.42 13.79 0.93
C ALA A 32 9.10 13.61 2.28
N ASP A 33 9.20 14.69 3.06
CA ASP A 33 9.72 14.61 4.42
C ASP A 33 9.01 13.44 5.12
N ALA A 34 9.78 12.55 5.73
CA ALA A 34 9.25 11.41 6.46
C ALA A 34 8.23 11.84 7.55
N SER A 35 8.24 13.12 7.94
CA SER A 35 7.22 13.72 8.81
C SER A 35 5.85 13.91 8.11
N GLU A 36 5.81 14.27 6.82
CA GLU A 36 4.57 14.48 6.05
C GLU A 36 3.85 13.15 5.77
N ASN A 37 4.60 12.06 5.56
CA ASN A 37 4.07 10.72 5.30
C ASN A 37 3.31 10.10 6.50
N ARG A 38 3.29 10.78 7.65
CA ARG A 38 2.50 10.42 8.84
C ARG A 38 1.22 11.22 9.01
N VAL A 39 1.06 12.31 8.27
CA VAL A 39 -0.12 13.17 8.41
C VAL A 39 -1.30 12.48 7.75
N MET A 40 -2.25 12.04 8.57
CA MET A 40 -3.48 11.41 8.10
C MET A 40 -4.34 12.43 7.31
N PRO A 41 -4.86 12.07 6.13
CA PRO A 41 -5.81 12.87 5.37
C PRO A 41 -7.06 13.25 6.18
N ALA A 42 -7.65 14.40 5.90
CA ALA A 42 -8.76 14.94 6.68
C ALA A 42 -10.04 14.09 6.59
N ASP A 43 -10.26 13.48 5.43
CA ASP A 43 -11.37 12.57 5.13
C ASP A 43 -11.25 11.21 5.84
N LEU A 44 -10.05 10.82 6.29
CA LEU A 44 -9.83 9.63 7.11
C LEU A 44 -9.85 9.90 8.62
N LYS A 45 -10.01 11.17 9.04
CA LYS A 45 -10.01 11.55 10.45
C LYS A 45 -11.40 11.41 11.06
N GLY A 46 -11.42 10.90 12.28
CA GLY A 46 -12.62 10.82 13.10
C GLY A 46 -13.24 9.42 13.12
N VAL A 47 -14.44 9.33 13.67
CA VAL A 47 -15.18 8.06 13.75
C VAL A 47 -16.17 8.02 12.60
N HIS A 48 -16.07 7.00 11.75
CA HIS A 48 -16.97 6.80 10.63
C HIS A 48 -18.04 5.78 11.02
N THR A 49 -19.31 6.10 10.80
CA THR A 49 -20.42 5.17 11.02
C THR A 49 -20.80 4.54 9.69
N ILE A 50 -20.55 3.24 9.55
CA ILE A 50 -20.81 2.48 8.34
C ILE A 50 -22.00 1.53 8.58
N PRO A 51 -22.99 1.48 7.67
CA PRO A 51 -24.07 0.50 7.77
C PRO A 51 -23.54 -0.94 7.79
N ALA A 52 -24.06 -1.75 8.70
CA ALA A 52 -23.80 -3.19 8.69
C ALA A 52 -24.60 -3.83 7.55
N THR A 53 -23.92 -4.33 6.52
CA THR A 53 -24.52 -5.07 5.41
C THR A 53 -23.76 -6.36 5.16
N GLY A 54 -24.41 -7.32 4.51
CA GLY A 54 -23.80 -8.60 4.14
C GLY A 54 -23.67 -9.57 5.31
N THR A 55 -22.60 -10.37 5.32
CA THR A 55 -22.38 -11.43 6.31
C THR A 55 -21.00 -11.35 6.94
N ILE A 56 -20.90 -11.74 8.21
CA ILE A 56 -19.62 -11.82 8.92
C ILE A 56 -19.26 -13.28 9.14
N LYS A 57 -18.12 -13.73 8.61
CA LYS A 57 -17.47 -14.97 9.05
C LYS A 57 -16.55 -14.64 10.22
N LEU A 58 -16.52 -15.51 11.23
CA LEU A 58 -15.74 -15.30 12.45
C LEU A 58 -15.09 -16.60 12.87
N ALA A 59 -13.78 -16.55 13.15
CA ALA A 59 -13.03 -17.66 13.70
C ALA A 59 -12.00 -17.17 14.72
N PHE A 60 -11.52 -18.09 15.53
CA PHE A 60 -10.59 -17.83 16.63
C PHE A 60 -9.39 -18.77 16.53
N SER A 61 -8.27 -18.38 17.12
CA SER A 61 -7.11 -19.24 17.33
C SER A 61 -6.88 -19.47 18.82
N PRO A 62 -6.24 -20.59 19.19
CA PRO A 62 -5.59 -21.57 18.31
C PRO A 62 -6.54 -22.56 17.62
N GLU A 63 -6.11 -23.13 16.50
CA GLU A 63 -6.72 -24.27 15.78
C GLU A 63 -8.18 -24.10 15.29
N GLY A 64 -8.71 -22.87 15.25
CA GLY A 64 -10.06 -22.61 14.74
C GLY A 64 -10.16 -22.39 13.24
N GLY A 65 -9.08 -22.59 12.49
CA GLY A 65 -9.09 -22.61 11.03
C GLY A 65 -9.12 -21.22 10.38
N ILE A 66 -8.58 -20.19 11.03
CA ILE A 66 -8.52 -18.82 10.48
C ILE A 66 -7.77 -18.81 9.15
N THR A 67 -6.63 -19.50 9.08
CA THR A 67 -5.82 -19.61 7.86
C THR A 67 -6.62 -20.23 6.72
N ALA A 68 -7.37 -21.29 6.99
CA ALA A 68 -8.21 -21.95 5.98
C ALA A 68 -9.35 -21.04 5.51
N MET A 69 -9.98 -20.32 6.44
CA MET A 69 -11.03 -19.34 6.16
C MET A 69 -10.53 -18.21 5.24
N ILE A 70 -9.33 -17.66 5.50
CA ILE A 70 -8.71 -16.63 4.65
C ILE A 70 -8.36 -17.20 3.26
N VAL A 71 -7.78 -18.40 3.21
CA VAL A 71 -7.41 -19.06 1.95
C VAL A 71 -8.64 -19.31 1.07
N ASP A 72 -9.79 -19.65 1.66
CA ASP A 72 -11.04 -19.83 0.94
C ASP A 72 -11.50 -18.54 0.24
N GLU A 73 -11.49 -17.40 0.93
CA GLU A 73 -11.82 -16.10 0.32
C GLU A 73 -10.87 -15.74 -0.83
N LEU A 74 -9.56 -15.95 -0.63
CA LEU A 74 -8.55 -15.68 -1.64
C LEU A 74 -8.69 -16.58 -2.88
N ASN A 75 -9.22 -17.79 -2.72
CA ASN A 75 -9.53 -18.68 -3.85
C ASN A 75 -10.74 -18.20 -4.65
N HIS A 76 -11.68 -17.52 -4.01
CA HIS A 76 -12.87 -16.97 -4.65
C HIS A 76 -12.66 -15.59 -5.28
N ALA A 77 -11.67 -14.81 -4.81
CA ALA A 77 -11.32 -13.48 -5.35
C ALA A 77 -11.18 -13.46 -6.89
N LYS A 78 -11.77 -12.42 -7.51
CA LYS A 78 -11.91 -12.27 -8.97
C LYS A 78 -11.24 -11.03 -9.55
N LYS A 79 -11.14 -9.93 -8.80
CA LYS A 79 -10.73 -8.61 -9.29
C LYS A 79 -9.45 -8.12 -8.63
N SER A 80 -9.44 -8.03 -7.31
CA SER A 80 -8.32 -7.42 -6.58
C SER A 80 -8.18 -7.95 -5.15
N VAL A 81 -6.96 -7.96 -4.64
CA VAL A 81 -6.65 -8.19 -3.23
C VAL A 81 -5.61 -7.18 -2.77
N LEU A 82 -6.01 -6.28 -1.88
CA LEU A 82 -5.12 -5.32 -1.23
C LEU A 82 -4.79 -5.84 0.17
N VAL A 83 -3.50 -6.06 0.46
CA VAL A 83 -3.06 -6.60 1.75
C VAL A 83 -2.28 -5.54 2.51
N GLN A 84 -2.56 -5.39 3.80
CA GLN A 84 -1.70 -4.68 4.74
C GLN A 84 -1.44 -5.58 5.95
N ALA A 85 -0.17 -5.93 6.19
CA ALA A 85 0.18 -6.89 7.22
C ALA A 85 1.38 -6.43 8.05
N TYR A 86 1.23 -6.49 9.37
CA TYR A 86 2.34 -6.32 10.31
C TYR A 86 3.38 -7.43 10.14
N SER A 87 2.98 -8.68 10.40
CA SER A 87 3.82 -9.85 10.26
C SER A 87 3.20 -10.81 9.25
N PHE A 88 4.01 -11.26 8.27
CA PHE A 88 3.54 -12.14 7.21
C PHE A 88 4.57 -13.26 6.93
N THR A 89 4.35 -14.41 7.56
CA THR A 89 5.19 -15.62 7.44
C THR A 89 4.39 -16.89 7.09
N SER A 90 3.07 -16.81 6.91
CA SER A 90 2.24 -17.98 6.51
C SER A 90 2.47 -18.35 5.04
N PRO A 91 3.06 -19.52 4.75
CA PRO A 91 3.20 -19.99 3.37
C PRO A 91 1.86 -20.32 2.72
N GLU A 92 0.85 -20.72 3.48
CA GLU A 92 -0.50 -21.07 3.00
C GLU A 92 -1.19 -19.83 2.40
N ILE A 93 -1.21 -18.72 3.16
CA ILE A 93 -1.80 -17.46 2.71
C ILE A 93 -0.98 -16.87 1.55
N ALA A 94 0.36 -16.89 1.64
CA ALA A 94 1.21 -16.41 0.56
C ALA A 94 0.98 -17.18 -0.75
N LYS A 95 0.86 -18.52 -0.67
CA LYS A 95 0.55 -19.36 -1.83
C LYS A 95 -0.84 -19.04 -2.41
N ALA A 96 -1.85 -18.81 -1.59
CA ALA A 96 -3.18 -18.42 -2.04
C ALA A 96 -3.15 -17.09 -2.81
N LEU A 97 -2.42 -16.08 -2.33
CA LEU A 97 -2.21 -14.81 -3.03
C LEU A 97 -1.53 -15.01 -4.39
N THR A 98 -0.48 -15.82 -4.48
CA THR A 98 0.17 -16.10 -5.78
C THR A 98 -0.74 -16.85 -6.74
N THR A 99 -1.64 -17.70 -6.21
CA THR A 99 -2.64 -18.40 -7.01
C THR A 99 -3.68 -17.41 -7.55
N ALA A 100 -4.16 -16.48 -6.72
CA ALA A 100 -5.03 -15.39 -7.16
C ALA A 100 -4.37 -14.53 -8.25
N LYS A 101 -3.11 -14.12 -8.05
CA LYS A 101 -2.33 -13.38 -9.06
C LYS A 101 -2.26 -14.12 -10.39
N LYS A 102 -2.01 -15.43 -10.37
CA LYS A 102 -1.98 -16.29 -11.58
C LYS A 102 -3.32 -16.37 -12.30
N ARG A 103 -4.44 -16.21 -11.58
CA ARG A 103 -5.79 -16.10 -12.19
C ARG A 103 -6.07 -14.73 -12.81
N GLY A 104 -5.17 -13.76 -12.66
CA GLY A 104 -5.32 -12.39 -13.17
C GLY A 104 -5.85 -11.37 -12.16
N VAL A 105 -6.00 -11.76 -10.88
CA VAL A 105 -6.39 -10.84 -9.80
C VAL A 105 -5.28 -9.81 -9.55
N ASP A 106 -5.62 -8.52 -9.39
CA ASP A 106 -4.67 -7.48 -9.01
C ASP A 106 -4.34 -7.60 -7.51
N VAL A 107 -3.17 -8.15 -7.20
CA VAL A 107 -2.72 -8.34 -5.82
C VAL A 107 -1.61 -7.34 -5.50
N LYS A 108 -1.75 -6.59 -4.39
CA LYS A 108 -0.75 -5.62 -3.88
C LYS A 108 -0.62 -5.75 -2.37
N VAL A 109 0.59 -5.60 -1.85
CA VAL A 109 0.90 -5.87 -0.43
C VAL A 109 1.71 -4.73 0.18
N ILE A 110 1.28 -4.25 1.34
CA ILE A 110 2.06 -3.36 2.23
C ILE A 110 2.46 -4.16 3.47
N LEU A 111 3.74 -4.11 3.82
CA LEU A 111 4.28 -4.75 5.02
C LEU A 111 4.92 -3.72 5.95
N ASP A 112 4.96 -4.03 7.24
CA ASP A 112 5.77 -3.28 8.20
C ASP A 112 7.29 -3.44 7.92
N LYS A 113 8.07 -2.41 8.26
CA LYS A 113 9.55 -2.42 8.11
C LYS A 113 10.25 -3.60 8.78
N SER A 114 9.68 -4.19 9.84
CA SER A 114 10.23 -5.40 10.46
C SER A 114 10.33 -6.57 9.47
N GLN A 115 9.47 -6.64 8.45
CA GLN A 115 9.47 -7.70 7.44
C GLN A 115 10.69 -7.66 6.51
N GLU A 116 11.49 -6.59 6.53
CA GLU A 116 12.75 -6.55 5.79
C GLU A 116 13.80 -7.50 6.37
N THR A 117 13.78 -7.66 7.69
CA THR A 117 14.74 -8.44 8.48
C THR A 117 14.12 -9.68 9.12
N GLU A 118 12.79 -9.77 9.20
CA GLU A 118 12.09 -10.91 9.78
C GLU A 118 12.45 -12.22 9.07
N LYS A 119 12.72 -13.24 9.86
CA LYS A 119 13.05 -14.55 9.34
C LYS A 119 11.79 -15.17 8.75
N TYR A 120 11.92 -15.74 7.55
CA TYR A 120 10.80 -16.35 6.83
C TYR A 120 9.69 -15.37 6.43
N SER A 121 9.99 -14.07 6.34
CA SER A 121 9.04 -13.13 5.73
C SER A 121 8.65 -13.58 4.33
N SER A 122 7.35 -13.47 4.03
CA SER A 122 6.79 -13.81 2.71
C SER A 122 7.13 -12.77 1.64
N ALA A 123 7.75 -11.63 2.00
CA ALA A 123 8.04 -10.52 1.10
C ALA A 123 8.80 -10.95 -0.17
N THR A 124 9.94 -11.61 -0.03
CA THR A 124 10.75 -12.08 -1.19
C THR A 124 9.98 -13.08 -2.06
N PHE A 125 9.26 -14.01 -1.43
CA PHE A 125 8.46 -15.00 -2.16
C PHE A 125 7.37 -14.33 -3.02
N LEU A 126 6.67 -13.34 -2.46
CA LEU A 126 5.62 -12.61 -3.17
C LEU A 126 6.19 -11.76 -4.31
N VAL A 127 7.30 -11.06 -4.10
CA VAL A 127 7.99 -10.30 -5.16
C VAL A 127 8.42 -11.22 -6.30
N HIS A 128 9.04 -12.37 -6.00
CA HIS A 128 9.41 -13.35 -7.03
C HIS A 128 8.21 -13.94 -7.78
N ALA A 129 7.01 -13.91 -7.18
CA ALA A 129 5.77 -14.29 -7.84
C ALA A 129 5.11 -13.16 -8.65
N GLY A 130 5.77 -12.00 -8.79
CA GLY A 130 5.27 -10.85 -9.54
C GLY A 130 4.20 -10.04 -8.80
N ILE A 131 4.10 -10.17 -7.49
CA ILE A 131 3.22 -9.37 -6.64
C ILE A 131 3.99 -8.13 -6.15
N PRO A 132 3.52 -6.90 -6.43
CA PRO A 132 4.08 -5.70 -5.83
C PRO A 132 3.98 -5.75 -4.30
N VAL A 133 5.14 -5.69 -3.63
CA VAL A 133 5.26 -5.59 -2.17
C VAL A 133 5.93 -4.27 -1.84
N HIS A 134 5.32 -3.50 -0.94
CA HIS A 134 5.84 -2.25 -0.42
C HIS A 134 6.10 -2.35 1.09
N ILE A 135 7.03 -1.54 1.59
CA ILE A 135 7.38 -1.44 3.01
C ILE A 135 6.95 -0.08 3.57
N ASP A 136 6.18 -0.12 4.64
CA ASP A 136 5.82 1.06 5.43
C ASP A 136 6.87 1.33 6.51
N ARG A 137 7.61 2.43 6.36
CA ARG A 137 8.63 2.88 7.31
C ARG A 137 8.23 4.14 8.08
N ALA A 138 7.10 4.75 7.75
CA ALA A 138 6.74 6.06 8.29
C ALA A 138 6.39 5.99 9.79
N PHE A 139 5.85 4.85 10.23
CA PHE A 139 5.43 4.62 11.60
C PHE A 139 6.43 3.79 12.40
N GLN A 140 6.28 3.82 13.73
CA GLN A 140 7.02 2.92 14.62
C GLN A 140 6.65 1.47 14.31
N ILE A 141 5.36 1.19 14.17
CA ILE A 141 4.79 -0.10 13.81
C ILE A 141 3.59 0.14 12.88
N ALA A 142 3.61 -0.44 11.68
CA ALA A 142 2.44 -0.54 10.82
C ALA A 142 1.64 -1.80 11.18
N HIS A 143 0.77 -1.71 12.20
CA HIS A 143 0.28 -2.88 12.94
C HIS A 143 -0.99 -3.55 12.37
N ASN A 144 -1.46 -3.13 11.20
CA ASN A 144 -2.69 -3.66 10.59
C ASN A 144 -2.52 -5.13 10.16
N LYS A 145 -3.62 -5.88 10.23
CA LYS A 145 -3.78 -7.19 9.58
C LYS A 145 -5.08 -7.13 8.80
N VAL A 146 -4.99 -6.65 7.57
CA VAL A 146 -6.14 -6.31 6.74
C VAL A 146 -5.96 -6.91 5.35
N MET A 147 -7.04 -7.46 4.81
CA MET A 147 -7.16 -7.69 3.36
C MET A 147 -8.47 -7.10 2.86
N ILE A 148 -8.40 -6.36 1.75
CA ILE A 148 -9.59 -5.91 1.01
C ILE A 148 -9.68 -6.75 -0.27
N ILE A 149 -10.77 -7.49 -0.42
CA ILE A 149 -10.99 -8.41 -1.53
C ILE A 149 -12.11 -7.86 -2.42
N ASP A 150 -11.82 -7.77 -3.71
CA ASP A 150 -12.73 -7.33 -4.79
C ASP A 150 -13.44 -5.99 -4.57
N GLY A 151 -12.94 -5.16 -3.64
CA GLY A 151 -13.53 -3.88 -3.24
C GLY A 151 -14.86 -4.02 -2.51
N THR A 152 -15.14 -5.18 -1.91
CA THR A 152 -16.40 -5.47 -1.21
C THR A 152 -16.20 -6.17 0.12
N ASP A 153 -15.17 -7.01 0.24
CA ASP A 153 -14.99 -7.85 1.41
C ASP A 153 -13.75 -7.44 2.18
N VAL A 154 -13.82 -7.47 3.51
CA VAL A 154 -12.72 -7.07 4.39
C VAL A 154 -12.41 -8.18 5.38
N VAL A 155 -11.16 -8.65 5.35
CA VAL A 155 -10.57 -9.52 6.37
C VAL A 155 -9.88 -8.62 7.40
N THR A 156 -10.18 -8.76 8.68
CA THR A 156 -9.44 -8.08 9.75
C THR A 156 -9.53 -8.82 11.09
N GLY A 157 -8.84 -8.31 12.12
CA GLY A 157 -8.79 -8.90 13.46
C GLY A 157 -7.41 -8.75 14.10
N SER A 158 -7.15 -9.55 15.14
CA SER A 158 -5.85 -9.59 15.81
C SER A 158 -4.84 -10.48 15.08
N PHE A 159 -5.32 -11.38 14.22
CA PHE A 159 -4.54 -12.43 13.56
C PHE A 159 -3.44 -11.92 12.62
N ASN A 160 -2.17 -12.04 13.03
CA ASN A 160 -1.04 -11.91 12.10
C ASN A 160 -1.02 -13.07 11.09
N PHE A 161 -0.66 -12.81 9.83
CA PHE A 161 -0.61 -13.84 8.79
C PHE A 161 0.60 -14.77 8.95
N THR A 162 0.60 -15.55 10.02
CA THR A 162 1.73 -16.35 10.51
C THR A 162 1.24 -17.68 11.07
N LYS A 163 2.11 -18.68 11.11
CA LYS A 163 1.78 -19.97 11.73
C LYS A 163 1.56 -19.87 13.25
N ALA A 164 2.30 -18.98 13.92
CA ALA A 164 2.15 -18.80 15.36
C ALA A 164 0.75 -18.24 15.72
N ALA A 165 0.22 -17.33 14.90
CA ALA A 165 -1.13 -16.82 15.07
C ALA A 165 -2.18 -17.94 14.97
N GLU A 166 -2.03 -18.89 14.04
CA GLU A 166 -2.94 -20.03 13.89
C GLU A 166 -2.88 -21.02 15.05
N HIS A 167 -1.67 -21.39 15.49
CA HIS A 167 -1.47 -22.58 16.33
C HIS A 167 -1.13 -22.27 17.79
N ASN A 168 -0.59 -21.09 18.08
CA ASN A 168 0.01 -20.80 19.39
C ASN A 168 -0.64 -19.62 20.12
N ASN A 169 -1.17 -18.64 19.39
CA ASN A 169 -1.71 -17.42 19.98
C ASN A 169 -3.23 -17.51 20.16
N ALA A 170 -3.74 -16.75 21.13
CA ALA A 170 -5.15 -16.44 21.23
C ALA A 170 -5.47 -15.26 20.29
N GLU A 171 -6.17 -15.52 19.19
CA GLU A 171 -6.46 -14.52 18.16
C GLU A 171 -7.92 -14.59 17.73
N ASN A 172 -8.41 -13.52 17.12
CA ASN A 172 -9.66 -13.51 16.36
C ASN A 172 -9.40 -13.04 14.92
N CYS A 173 -10.24 -13.50 14.01
CA CYS A 173 -10.30 -13.00 12.64
C CYS A 173 -11.76 -12.97 12.18
N GLU A 174 -12.13 -11.86 11.57
CA GLU A 174 -13.44 -11.62 10.99
C GLU A 174 -13.31 -11.30 9.50
N ILE A 175 -14.28 -11.78 8.72
CA ILE A 175 -14.42 -11.47 7.30
C ILE A 175 -15.80 -10.88 7.08
N HIS A 176 -15.84 -9.58 6.80
CA HIS A 176 -17.05 -8.86 6.44
C HIS A 176 -17.26 -8.97 4.94
N GLN A 177 -18.22 -9.79 4.53
CA GLN A 177 -18.52 -10.04 3.12
C GLN A 177 -19.70 -9.19 2.66
N GLY A 178 -19.62 -8.61 1.46
CA GLY A 178 -20.72 -7.85 0.85
C GLY A 178 -20.94 -6.47 1.47
N ASN A 179 -19.91 -5.83 2.03
CA ASN A 179 -19.99 -4.49 2.62
C ASN A 179 -19.05 -3.51 1.90
N LYS A 180 -19.45 -3.09 0.69
CA LYS A 180 -18.70 -2.12 -0.10
C LYS A 180 -18.37 -0.82 0.65
N PRO A 181 -19.31 -0.18 1.37
CA PRO A 181 -18.98 1.01 2.16
C PRO A 181 -17.82 0.80 3.15
N LEU A 182 -17.80 -0.35 3.84
CA LEU A 182 -16.70 -0.70 4.74
C LEU A 182 -15.39 -0.93 3.95
N ALA A 183 -15.46 -1.67 2.85
CA ALA A 183 -14.30 -1.94 2.01
C ALA A 183 -13.69 -0.65 1.42
N ASP A 184 -14.51 0.34 1.07
CA ASP A 184 -14.07 1.64 0.56
C ASP A 184 -13.27 2.41 1.62
N GLU A 185 -13.72 2.43 2.89
CA GLU A 185 -12.99 3.06 4.00
C GLU A 185 -11.61 2.44 4.20
N PHE A 186 -11.55 1.10 4.24
CA PHE A 186 -10.28 0.39 4.36
C PHE A 186 -9.39 0.59 3.13
N ALA A 187 -9.96 0.64 1.92
CA ALA A 187 -9.22 0.88 0.69
C ALA A 187 -8.65 2.30 0.65
N ASN A 188 -9.39 3.32 1.09
CA ASN A 188 -8.92 4.70 1.19
C ASN A 188 -7.74 4.82 2.15
N TYR A 189 -7.85 4.18 3.33
CA TYR A 189 -6.74 4.12 4.29
C TYR A 189 -5.53 3.38 3.69
N TRP A 190 -5.76 2.23 3.07
CA TRP A 190 -4.72 1.44 2.42
C TRP A 190 -4.00 2.23 1.33
N GLN A 191 -4.74 2.97 0.50
CA GLN A 191 -4.20 3.79 -0.58
C GLN A 191 -3.33 4.93 -0.04
N TRP A 192 -3.79 5.63 1.00
CA TRP A 192 -2.97 6.63 1.68
C TRP A 192 -1.64 6.05 2.16
N ARG A 193 -1.66 4.84 2.75
CA ARG A 193 -0.42 4.17 3.15
C ARG A 193 0.42 3.78 1.94
N TRP A 194 -0.18 3.20 0.92
CA TRP A 194 0.51 2.77 -0.31
C TRP A 194 1.32 3.92 -0.92
N ASP A 195 0.71 5.10 -1.07
CA ASP A 195 1.35 6.27 -1.67
C ASP A 195 2.51 6.83 -0.85
N ALA A 196 2.57 6.50 0.44
CA ALA A 196 3.62 6.88 1.38
C ALA A 196 4.68 5.78 1.61
N THR A 197 4.57 4.65 0.91
CA THR A 197 5.46 3.48 1.05
C THR A 197 6.37 3.30 -0.15
N GLU A 198 7.42 2.49 0.02
CA GLU A 198 8.37 2.19 -1.05
C GLU A 198 8.37 0.70 -1.39
N ALA A 199 8.61 0.37 -2.66
CA ALA A 199 8.76 -1.01 -3.10
C ALA A 199 9.87 -1.75 -2.33
N TYR A 200 9.59 -2.99 -1.95
CA TYR A 200 10.55 -3.91 -1.36
C TYR A 200 11.59 -4.31 -2.41
N LYS A 201 12.88 -4.14 -2.07
CA LYS A 201 14.00 -4.42 -2.96
C LYS A 201 14.85 -5.54 -2.34
N LYS A 202 14.63 -6.78 -2.78
CA LYS A 202 15.56 -7.91 -2.61
C LYS A 202 15.58 -8.76 -3.87
#